data_AF-G3IPI7-F1
#
_entry.id   AF-G3IPI7-F1
#
_cell.length_a   1.000
_cell.length_b   1.000
_cell.length_c   1.000
_cell.angle_alpha   90.00
_cell.angle_beta   90.00
_cell.angle_gamma   90.00
#
_symmetry.space_group_name_H-M   'P 1'
#
loop_
_entity.id
_entity.type
_entity.pdbx_description
1 polymer ?
#
loop_
_entity_poly.entity_id
_entity_poly.type
_entity_poly.pdbx_seq_one_letter_code
_entity_poly.pdbx_strand_id
1 'polypeptide(L)'
;MNSSIMANVTKAFVGDSKDLVDPFVEVSFAGQTGRTSVQKNCADPVWHEQVVFKEMFPPLCRRVKIQVWDEGSMSDVALATHFIDLKKISNEQDGDKGKWSSDEAKG
;
A
#
# COMPACT_ATOMS: atom_id res chain seq x y z
N MET A 1 9.51 -9.59 -45.04
CA MET A 1 8.46 -10.15 -44.15
C MET A 1 7.82 -8.98 -43.41
N ASN A 2 6.51 -8.89 -43.51
CA ASN A 2 5.68 -7.73 -43.20
C ASN A 2 5.33 -7.64 -41.70
N SER A 3 6.04 -6.75 -40.98
CA SER A 3 5.81 -6.44 -39.56
C SER A 3 4.39 -5.96 -39.24
N SER A 4 3.64 -5.50 -40.26
CA SER A 4 2.25 -5.06 -40.15
C SER A 4 1.26 -6.20 -39.90
N ILE A 5 1.57 -7.44 -40.30
CA ILE A 5 0.70 -8.59 -40.00
C ILE A 5 0.84 -8.99 -38.53
N MET A 6 2.06 -8.99 -37.97
CA MET A 6 2.32 -9.33 -36.57
C MET A 6 1.62 -8.38 -35.59
N ALA A 7 1.57 -7.07 -35.89
CA ALA A 7 0.88 -6.09 -35.05
C ALA A 7 -0.64 -6.32 -34.97
N ASN A 8 -1.26 -6.81 -36.06
CA ASN A 8 -2.69 -7.09 -36.08
C ASN A 8 -3.04 -8.46 -35.48
N VAL A 9 -2.16 -9.48 -35.58
CA VAL A 9 -2.42 -10.76 -34.89
C VAL A 9 -2.25 -10.65 -33.38
N THR A 10 -1.33 -9.82 -32.85
CA THR A 10 -1.27 -9.60 -31.40
C THR A 10 -2.57 -9.00 -30.87
N LYS A 11 -3.22 -8.12 -31.64
CA LYS A 11 -4.50 -7.51 -31.25
C LYS A 11 -5.69 -8.48 -31.38
N ALA A 12 -5.61 -9.46 -32.27
CA ALA A 12 -6.67 -10.45 -32.51
C ALA A 12 -6.66 -11.63 -31.52
N PHE A 13 -5.55 -11.88 -30.82
CA PHE A 13 -5.50 -12.83 -29.68
C PHE A 13 -5.88 -12.21 -28.34
N VAL A 14 -6.03 -10.88 -28.25
CA VAL A 14 -6.66 -10.17 -27.13
C VAL A 14 -8.18 -10.18 -27.32
N GLY A 15 -8.71 -11.38 -27.58
CA GLY A 15 -10.14 -11.65 -27.52
C GLY A 15 -10.53 -11.80 -26.06
N ASP A 16 -11.43 -10.94 -25.62
CA ASP A 16 -11.97 -10.82 -24.26
C ASP A 16 -10.92 -10.48 -23.20
N SER A 17 -11.03 -9.26 -22.68
CA SER A 17 -10.34 -8.70 -21.51
C SER A 17 -10.51 -9.58 -20.27
N LYS A 18 -9.80 -10.71 -20.24
CA LYS A 18 -9.38 -11.36 -19.00
C LYS A 18 -8.24 -10.52 -18.48
N ASP A 19 -8.49 -9.88 -17.36
CA ASP A 19 -7.51 -9.04 -16.67
C ASP A 19 -6.21 -9.82 -16.50
N LEU A 20 -5.14 -9.36 -17.16
CA LEU A 20 -3.84 -10.05 -17.21
C LEU A 20 -2.98 -9.81 -15.95
N VAL A 21 -3.59 -9.22 -14.92
CA VAL A 21 -2.91 -8.82 -13.69
C VAL A 21 -3.43 -9.65 -12.52
N ASP A 22 -2.50 -9.97 -11.63
CA ASP A 22 -2.71 -10.66 -10.37
C ASP A 22 -2.39 -9.69 -9.22
N PRO A 23 -3.22 -8.67 -8.95
CA PRO A 23 -2.83 -7.60 -8.03
C PRO A 23 -2.89 -7.98 -6.55
N PHE A 24 -1.95 -7.44 -5.78
CA PHE A 24 -1.99 -7.37 -4.32
C PHE A 24 -1.51 -6.00 -3.83
N VAL A 25 -1.86 -5.67 -2.58
CA VAL A 25 -1.40 -4.44 -1.93
C VAL A 25 -0.35 -4.76 -0.89
N GLU A 26 0.77 -4.04 -0.94
CA GLU A 26 1.78 -4.02 0.11
C GLU A 26 1.69 -2.69 0.86
N VAL A 27 1.61 -2.76 2.20
CA VAL A 27 1.65 -1.60 3.09
C VAL A 27 2.92 -1.66 3.91
N SER A 28 3.72 -0.60 3.90
CA SER A 28 4.92 -0.47 4.71
C SER A 28 4.82 0.72 5.66
N PHE A 29 5.11 0.49 6.93
CA PHE A 29 5.01 1.50 7.97
C PHE A 29 5.96 1.17 9.14
N ALA A 30 6.75 2.15 9.58
CA ALA A 30 7.67 2.00 10.72
C ALA A 30 8.57 0.75 10.68
N GLY A 31 9.08 0.39 9.50
CA GLY A 31 9.90 -0.81 9.28
C GLY A 31 9.13 -2.13 9.24
N GLN A 32 7.81 -2.11 9.43
CA GLN A 32 6.92 -3.26 9.26
C GLN A 32 6.31 -3.24 7.85
N THR A 33 6.04 -4.44 7.32
CA THR A 33 5.38 -4.64 6.03
C THR A 33 4.27 -5.66 6.19
N GLY A 34 3.10 -5.35 5.63
CA GLY A 34 1.96 -6.26 5.54
C GLY A 34 1.44 -6.30 4.10
N ARG A 35 0.89 -7.44 3.69
CA ARG A 35 0.38 -7.66 2.34
C ARG A 35 -1.03 -8.22 2.39
N THR A 36 -1.83 -7.88 1.39
CA THR A 36 -3.12 -8.54 1.15
C THR A 36 -2.93 -9.85 0.41
N SER A 37 -4.00 -10.63 0.26
CA SER A 37 -4.05 -11.71 -0.72
C SER A 37 -3.92 -11.19 -2.16
N VAL A 38 -3.43 -12.06 -3.04
CA VAL A 38 -3.38 -11.83 -4.50
C VAL A 38 -4.75 -12.14 -5.10
N GLN A 39 -5.30 -11.20 -5.85
CA GLN A 39 -6.52 -11.42 -6.63
C GLN A 39 -6.15 -11.87 -8.04
N LYS A 40 -6.44 -13.12 -8.38
CA LYS A 40 -5.99 -13.71 -9.65
C LYS A 40 -6.83 -13.28 -10.84
N ASN A 41 -6.17 -12.89 -11.93
CA ASN A 41 -6.75 -12.41 -13.18
C ASN A 41 -7.86 -11.37 -12.93
N CYS A 42 -7.54 -10.30 -12.20
CA CYS A 42 -8.51 -9.29 -11.75
C CYS A 42 -7.94 -7.88 -11.82
N ALA A 43 -8.47 -7.01 -12.68
CA ALA A 43 -8.00 -5.63 -12.86
C ALA A 43 -8.68 -4.64 -11.92
N ASP A 44 -9.86 -5.00 -11.41
CA ASP A 44 -10.63 -4.24 -10.42
C ASP A 44 -10.73 -5.01 -9.09
N PRO A 45 -9.59 -5.25 -8.40
CA PRO A 45 -9.55 -6.07 -7.20
C PRO A 45 -10.30 -5.44 -6.02
N VAL A 46 -10.97 -6.29 -5.25
CA VAL A 46 -11.61 -5.93 -3.99
C VAL A 46 -11.12 -6.87 -2.89
N TRP A 47 -10.27 -6.39 -1.99
CA TRP A 47 -9.66 -7.23 -0.95
C TRP A 47 -10.51 -7.38 0.31
N HIS A 48 -11.08 -6.29 0.82
CA HIS A 48 -11.75 -6.28 2.13
C HIS A 48 -10.88 -6.84 3.29
N GLU A 49 -9.56 -6.68 3.20
CA GLU A 49 -8.60 -7.15 4.18
C GLU A 49 -8.09 -6.01 5.08
N GLN A 50 -7.77 -6.36 6.33
CA GLN A 50 -7.21 -5.41 7.29
C GLN A 50 -5.73 -5.74 7.56
N VAL A 51 -4.87 -4.75 7.38
CA VAL A 51 -3.46 -4.81 7.77
C VAL A 51 -3.28 -4.04 9.09
N VAL A 52 -2.76 -4.70 10.11
CA VAL A 52 -2.58 -4.12 11.46
C VAL A 52 -1.09 -4.07 11.80
N PHE A 53 -0.60 -2.87 12.09
CA PHE A 53 0.75 -2.64 12.59
C PHE A 53 0.71 -2.22 14.05
N LYS A 54 1.68 -2.68 14.84
CA LYS A 54 1.85 -2.25 16.23
C LYS A 54 3.04 -1.30 16.29
N GLU A 55 2.81 -0.05 16.69
CA GLU A 55 3.89 0.91 16.94
C GLU A 55 3.72 1.52 18.34
N MET A 56 4.85 1.90 18.95
CA MET A 56 4.86 2.62 20.21
C MET A 56 4.61 4.11 19.97
N PHE A 57 3.84 4.76 20.85
CA PHE A 57 3.64 6.21 20.80
C PHE A 57 4.76 6.94 21.55
N PRO A 58 5.26 8.09 21.05
CA PRO A 58 4.88 8.76 19.79
C PRO A 58 5.43 8.06 18.54
N PRO A 59 4.68 7.98 17.42
CA PRO A 59 5.15 7.33 16.20
C PRO A 59 6.38 8.07 15.65
N LEU A 60 7.48 7.34 15.47
CA LEU A 60 8.73 7.89 14.92
C LEU A 60 8.62 8.04 13.39
N CYS A 61 7.75 7.26 12.76
CA CYS A 61 7.44 7.33 11.35
C CYS A 61 6.07 7.98 11.14
N ARG A 62 6.01 9.01 10.29
CA ARG A 62 4.77 9.74 10.00
C ARG A 62 4.13 9.39 8.66
N ARG A 63 4.71 8.47 7.91
CA ARG A 63 4.32 8.19 6.52
C ARG A 63 4.12 6.70 6.32
N VAL A 64 2.91 6.32 5.96
CA VAL A 64 2.55 4.98 5.50
C VAL A 64 2.78 4.92 4.00
N LYS A 65 3.54 3.94 3.52
CA LYS A 65 3.69 3.65 2.08
C LYS A 65 2.69 2.56 1.71
N ILE A 66 1.94 2.78 0.65
CA ILE A 66 1.02 1.79 0.08
C ILE A 66 1.46 1.56 -1.37
N GLN A 67 1.63 0.31 -1.76
CA GLN A 67 1.99 -0.06 -3.12
C GLN A 67 1.02 -1.09 -3.65
N VAL A 68 0.61 -0.93 -4.89
CA VAL A 68 -0.10 -1.97 -5.64
C VAL A 68 0.94 -2.68 -6.49
N TRP A 69 0.97 -4.00 -6.41
CA TRP A 69 1.87 -4.87 -7.13
C TRP A 69 1.09 -5.85 -7.98
N ASP A 70 1.67 -6.27 -9.09
CA ASP A 70 1.22 -7.38 -9.93
C ASP A 70 2.13 -8.58 -9.67
N GLU A 71 1.57 -9.71 -9.24
CA GLU A 71 2.33 -10.94 -9.01
C GLU A 71 2.72 -11.57 -10.36
N GLY A 72 4.01 -11.49 -10.69
CA GLY A 72 4.55 -12.06 -11.92
C GLY A 72 5.17 -13.44 -11.70
N SER A 73 5.23 -14.27 -12.75
CA SER A 73 5.81 -15.62 -12.64
C SER A 73 7.31 -15.65 -12.29
N MET A 74 8.03 -14.55 -12.56
CA MET A 74 9.47 -14.42 -12.29
C MET A 74 9.75 -13.37 -11.21
N SER A 75 8.99 -12.29 -11.20
CA SER A 75 9.14 -11.19 -10.25
C SER A 75 7.87 -10.35 -10.20
N ASP A 76 7.56 -9.84 -9.01
CA ASP A 76 6.47 -8.89 -8.81
C ASP A 76 6.81 -7.53 -9.46
N VAL A 77 5.81 -6.89 -10.07
CA VAL A 77 5.96 -5.58 -10.71
C VAL A 77 5.13 -4.56 -9.95
N ALA A 78 5.76 -3.46 -9.52
CA ALA A 78 5.04 -2.38 -8.86
C ALA A 78 4.18 -1.62 -9.89
N LEU A 79 2.86 -1.66 -9.72
CA LEU A 79 1.91 -0.95 -10.57
C LEU A 79 1.71 0.50 -10.10
N ALA A 80 1.65 0.72 -8.78
CA ALA A 80 1.42 2.04 -8.21
C ALA A 80 2.06 2.19 -6.83
N THR A 81 2.33 3.44 -6.44
CA THR A 81 2.79 3.79 -5.09
C THR A 81 2.05 5.03 -4.62
N HIS A 82 1.48 4.95 -3.43
CA HIS A 82 0.85 6.06 -2.73
C HIS A 82 1.40 6.17 -1.31
N PHE A 83 1.24 7.35 -0.72
CA PHE A 83 1.66 7.56 0.65
C PHE A 83 0.60 8.32 1.44
N ILE A 84 0.33 7.84 2.64
CA ILE A 84 -0.57 8.49 3.59
C ILE A 84 0.28 9.08 4.72
N ASP A 85 0.14 10.39 4.93
CA ASP A 85 0.69 11.05 6.12
C ASP A 85 -0.24 10.78 7.29
N LEU A 86 0.31 10.31 8.42
CA LEU A 86 -0.44 10.11 9.64
C LEU A 86 -1.23 11.35 10.03
N LYS A 87 -0.72 12.58 9.77
CA LYS A 87 -1.47 13.83 10.04
C LYS A 87 -2.87 13.86 9.43
N LYS A 88 -3.07 13.19 8.28
CA LYS A 88 -4.37 13.18 7.59
C LYS A 88 -5.37 12.21 8.21
N ILE A 89 -4.90 11.23 8.98
CA ILE A 89 -5.71 10.11 9.48
C ILE A 89 -5.63 9.93 11.00
N SER A 90 -4.67 10.56 11.67
CA SER A 90 -4.48 10.55 13.12
C SER A 90 -5.08 11.79 13.74
N ASN A 91 -5.73 11.63 14.89
CA ASN A 91 -6.11 12.77 15.72
C ASN A 91 -4.85 13.49 16.21
N GLU A 92 -4.84 14.84 16.18
CA GLU A 92 -3.77 15.64 16.75
C GLU A 92 -3.77 15.49 18.27
N GLN A 93 -3.10 14.46 18.78
CA GLN A 93 -2.48 14.57 20.09
C GLN A 93 -1.16 15.28 19.88
N ASP A 94 -1.19 16.60 20.07
CA ASP A 94 -0.01 17.44 20.30
C ASP A 94 0.80 16.81 21.43
N GLY A 95 1.74 15.93 21.07
CA GLY A 95 2.59 15.17 21.97
C GLY A 95 3.66 16.01 22.66
N ASP A 96 3.44 17.31 22.87
CA ASP A 96 4.37 18.20 23.56
C ASP A 96 3.67 19.22 24.47
N LYS A 97 2.75 18.73 25.32
CA LYS A 97 2.41 19.43 26.57
C LYS A 97 2.42 18.46 27.75
N GLY A 98 3.52 17.72 27.88
CA GLY A 98 3.95 17.20 29.17
C GLY A 98 4.39 18.36 30.08
N LYS A 99 3.48 19.27 30.42
CA LYS A 99 3.69 20.18 31.55
C LYS A 99 3.45 19.37 32.82
N TRP A 100 4.48 18.68 33.29
CA TRP A 100 4.54 18.30 34.68
C TRP A 100 4.71 19.60 35.48
N SER A 101 3.60 20.18 35.93
CA SER A 101 3.62 21.20 36.98
C SER A 101 4.06 20.47 38.25
N SER A 102 5.35 20.58 38.56
CA SER A 102 5.85 20.37 39.92
C SER A 102 5.41 21.56 40.74
N ASP A 103 4.15 21.58 41.14
CA ASP A 103 3.72 22.45 42.22
C ASP A 103 3.13 21.57 43.33
N GLU A 104 3.63 21.85 44.53
CA GLU A 104 3.05 21.46 45.82
C GLU A 104 3.52 20.14 46.46
N ALA A 105 4.69 20.21 47.10
CA ALA A 105 4.91 19.62 48.42
C ALA A 105 6.02 20.40 49.16
N LYS A 106 5.69 21.63 49.58
CA LYS A 106 6.31 22.26 50.75
C LYS A 106 5.18 22.61 51.72
N GLY A 107 5.13 21.90 52.84
CA GLY A 107 4.18 22.06 53.92
C GLY A 107 4.25 20.89 54.86
#